data_AF-A0A258YTM7-F1
#
_entry.id   AF-A0A258YTM7-F1
#
_cell.length_a   1.000
_cell.length_b   1.000
_cell.length_c   1.000
_cell.angle_alpha   90.00
_cell.angle_beta   90.00
_cell.angle_gamma   90.00
#
_symmetry.space_group_name_H-M   'P 1'
#
loop_
_entity.id
_entity.type
_entity.pdbx_description
1 polymer ?
#
loop_
_entity_poly.entity_id
_entity_poly.type
_entity_poly.pdbx_seq_one_letter_code
_entity_poly.pdbx_strand_id
1 'polypeptide(L)'
;MQEYREAIKRSFRYLEEDNAALIEEVCVERVDELYYFSNPRNTHSLILAVDSILKSLGHVMRGNEKELLKQEKSLIVGRTYVVTIEDNYTYIIPYIAEESMKKEFKEECRIQKIDPKMRGYLATHPKAYEAIRRLKDAPRPLRYD
;
A
#
# COMPACT_ATOMS: atom_id res chain seq x y z
N MET A 1 -3.65 5.05 46.87
CA MET A 1 -4.40 5.27 45.61
C MET A 1 -3.57 5.89 44.48
N GLN A 2 -2.45 6.56 44.72
CA GLN A 2 -1.58 7.11 43.65
C GLN A 2 -0.81 6.03 42.88
N GLU A 3 -0.31 5.00 43.57
CA GLU A 3 0.54 3.95 42.97
C GLU A 3 -0.16 3.14 41.86
N TYR A 4 -1.48 2.93 41.97
CA TYR A 4 -2.25 2.19 40.96
C TYR A 4 -2.38 2.97 39.64
N ARG A 5 -2.48 4.30 39.73
CA ARG A 5 -2.62 5.19 38.57
C ARG A 5 -1.31 5.32 37.81
N GLU A 6 -0.18 5.30 38.52
CA GLU A 6 1.16 5.32 37.94
C GLU A 6 1.52 3.96 37.32
N ALA A 7 1.12 2.86 37.95
CA ALA A 7 1.31 1.52 37.39
C ALA A 7 0.58 1.35 36.05
N ILE A 8 -0.70 1.76 35.96
CA ILE A 8 -1.46 1.74 34.71
C ILE A 8 -0.78 2.60 33.64
N LYS A 9 -0.35 3.81 33.97
CA LYS A 9 0.32 4.72 33.02
C LYS A 9 1.63 4.13 32.48
N ARG A 10 2.37 3.39 33.31
CA ARG A 10 3.59 2.68 32.88
C ARG A 10 3.26 1.52 31.95
N SER A 11 2.25 0.70 32.25
CA SER A 11 1.81 -0.39 31.38
C SER A 11 1.40 0.11 29.98
N PHE A 12 0.66 1.21 29.90
CA PHE A 12 0.32 1.83 28.60
C PHE A 12 1.58 2.30 27.86
N ARG A 13 2.51 2.96 28.55
CA ARG A 13 3.77 3.40 27.93
C ARG A 13 4.60 2.24 27.40
N TYR A 14 4.72 1.14 28.15
CA TYR A 14 5.43 -0.06 27.68
C TYR A 14 4.75 -0.68 26.45
N LEU A 15 3.42 -0.70 26.39
CA LEU A 15 2.67 -1.12 25.21
C LEU A 15 2.92 -0.20 24.01
N GLU A 16 3.00 1.12 24.22
CA GLU A 16 3.29 2.08 23.15
C GLU A 16 4.73 1.96 22.63
N GLU A 17 5.71 1.82 23.54
CA GLU A 17 7.13 1.62 23.20
C GLU A 17 7.36 0.30 22.47
N ASP A 18 6.73 -0.79 22.91
CA ASP A 18 6.77 -2.10 22.24
C ASP A 18 6.10 -2.05 20.85
N ASN A 19 4.96 -1.36 20.74
CA ASN A 19 4.25 -1.21 19.47
C ASN A 19 5.08 -0.41 18.45
N ALA A 20 5.74 0.68 18.90
CA ALA A 20 6.59 1.50 18.05
C ALA A 20 7.84 0.74 17.56
N ALA A 21 8.43 -0.10 18.41
CA ALA A 21 9.57 -0.94 18.02
C ALA A 21 9.22 -2.00 16.95
N LEU A 22 7.93 -2.33 16.80
CA LEU A 22 7.43 -3.26 15.77
C LEU A 22 7.10 -2.58 14.43
N ILE A 23 7.12 -1.25 14.35
CA ILE A 23 6.81 -0.53 13.12
C ILE A 23 8.04 -0.53 12.21
N GLU A 24 7.96 -1.26 11.11
CA GLU A 24 8.99 -1.25 10.08
C GLU A 24 8.85 0.00 9.21
N GLU A 25 9.88 0.84 9.19
CA GLU A 25 9.94 1.97 8.27
C GLU A 25 10.03 1.47 6.82
N VAL A 26 9.22 2.04 5.94
CA VAL A 26 9.23 1.73 4.51
C VAL A 26 9.83 2.88 3.71
N CYS A 27 10.67 2.56 2.74
CA CYS A 27 11.15 3.53 1.76
C CYS A 27 10.12 3.62 0.63
N VAL A 28 9.48 4.78 0.49
CA VAL A 28 8.47 5.02 -0.54
C VAL A 28 9.12 5.61 -1.78
N GLU A 29 8.99 4.92 -2.90
CA GLU A 29 9.40 5.39 -4.21
C GLU A 29 8.19 5.93 -4.99
N ARG A 30 8.46 6.81 -5.94
CA ARG A 30 7.43 7.50 -6.72
C ARG A 30 7.80 7.60 -8.21
N VAL A 31 6.84 7.29 -9.07
CA VAL A 31 6.89 7.53 -10.52
C VAL A 31 5.56 8.14 -10.96
N ASP A 32 5.56 9.37 -11.45
CA ASP A 32 4.33 10.16 -11.70
C ASP A 32 3.44 10.22 -10.44
N GLU A 33 2.21 9.70 -10.47
CA GLU A 33 1.33 9.55 -9.30
C GLU A 33 1.26 8.11 -8.76
N LEU A 34 2.14 7.22 -9.24
CA LEU A 34 2.36 5.90 -8.64
C LEU A 34 3.32 6.03 -7.47
N TYR A 35 2.86 5.62 -6.30
CA TYR A 35 3.66 5.41 -5.11
C TYR A 35 3.80 3.91 -4.88
N TYR A 36 5.00 3.45 -4.54
CA TYR A 36 5.20 2.05 -4.21
C TYR A 36 6.31 1.88 -3.17
N PHE A 37 6.28 0.75 -2.47
CA PHE A 37 7.30 0.38 -1.49
C PHE A 37 7.36 -1.14 -1.36
N SER A 38 8.52 -1.65 -0.94
CA SER A 38 8.65 -3.07 -0.57
C SER A 38 7.83 -3.35 0.68
N ASN A 39 7.04 -4.42 0.66
CA ASN A 39 6.20 -4.76 1.79
C ASN A 39 7.07 -4.97 3.05
N PRO A 40 6.64 -4.44 4.21
CA PRO A 40 7.24 -4.81 5.49
C PRO A 40 6.91 -6.28 5.83
N ARG A 41 7.53 -6.84 6.87
CA ARG A 41 7.23 -8.21 7.34
C ARG A 41 5.84 -8.27 7.97
N ASN A 42 5.40 -7.21 8.63
CA ASN A 42 4.12 -7.19 9.33
C ASN A 42 3.03 -6.34 8.66
N THR A 43 1.79 -6.85 8.67
CA THR A 43 0.62 -6.17 8.08
C THR A 43 0.34 -4.83 8.75
N HIS A 44 0.62 -4.68 10.05
CA HIS A 44 0.36 -3.43 10.75
C HIS A 44 1.17 -2.27 10.15
N SER A 45 2.47 -2.46 9.95
CA SER A 45 3.37 -1.50 9.31
C SER A 45 2.95 -1.20 7.88
N LEU A 46 2.48 -2.21 7.14
CA LEU A 46 1.95 -2.01 5.79
C LEU A 46 0.76 -1.06 5.79
N ILE A 47 -0.24 -1.30 6.65
CA ILE A 47 -1.44 -0.46 6.73
C ILE A 47 -1.08 0.96 7.19
N LEU A 48 -0.14 1.11 8.13
CA LEU A 48 0.35 2.42 8.57
C LEU A 48 1.06 3.17 7.44
N ALA A 49 1.89 2.48 6.65
CA ALA A 49 2.55 3.07 5.49
C ALA A 49 1.53 3.56 4.45
N VAL A 50 0.55 2.72 4.09
CA VAL A 50 -0.53 3.11 3.17
C VAL A 50 -1.31 4.32 3.72
N ASP A 51 -1.66 4.30 5.01
CA ASP A 51 -2.40 5.40 5.65
C ASP A 51 -1.60 6.70 5.65
N SER A 52 -0.29 6.62 5.92
CA SER A 52 0.63 7.75 5.88
C SER A 52 0.73 8.36 4.48
N ILE A 53 0.89 7.52 3.45
CA ILE A 53 0.95 7.98 2.05
C ILE A 53 -0.36 8.64 1.67
N LEU A 54 -1.50 8.00 1.90
CA LEU A 54 -2.82 8.58 1.56
C LEU A 54 -3.06 9.91 2.30
N LYS A 55 -2.67 10.02 3.58
CA LYS A 55 -2.76 11.28 4.33
C LYS A 55 -1.92 12.39 3.70
N SER A 56 -0.71 12.06 3.22
CA SER A 56 0.15 13.02 2.50
C SER A 56 -0.50 13.51 1.20
N LEU A 57 -1.37 12.69 0.59
CA LEU A 57 -2.17 13.03 -0.58
C LEU A 57 -3.49 13.74 -0.23
N GLY A 58 -3.72 14.04 1.05
CA GLY A 58 -4.95 14.69 1.52
C GLY A 58 -6.13 13.74 1.73
N HIS A 59 -5.91 12.42 1.76
CA HIS A 59 -6.93 11.40 1.95
C HIS A 59 -6.78 10.64 3.27
N VAL A 60 -7.85 10.57 4.06
CA VAL A 60 -7.85 9.85 5.34
C VAL A 60 -8.69 8.57 5.21
N MET A 61 -8.06 7.41 5.44
CA MET A 61 -8.77 6.14 5.42
C MET A 61 -9.72 6.00 6.61
N ARG A 62 -10.91 5.48 6.35
CA ARG A 62 -11.87 5.07 7.36
C ARG A 62 -11.43 3.75 8.02
N GLY A 63 -11.92 3.50 9.23
CA GLY A 63 -11.61 2.27 9.97
C GLY A 63 -11.94 0.99 9.20
N ASN A 64 -13.09 0.95 8.53
CA ASN A 64 -13.50 -0.18 7.69
C ASN A 64 -12.60 -0.38 6.46
N GLU A 65 -12.09 0.69 5.84
CA GLU A 65 -11.14 0.59 4.73
C GLU A 65 -9.81 -0.01 5.18
N LYS A 66 -9.34 0.35 6.39
CA LYS A 66 -8.15 -0.26 7.00
C LYS A 66 -8.34 -1.74 7.30
N GLU A 67 -9.53 -2.14 7.74
CA GLU A 67 -9.84 -3.56 7.96
C GLU A 67 -9.92 -4.34 6.65
N LEU A 68 -10.57 -3.78 5.62
CA LEU A 68 -10.65 -4.39 4.29
C LEU A 68 -9.26 -4.58 3.67
N LEU A 69 -8.35 -3.62 3.80
CA LEU A 69 -6.97 -3.75 3.30
C LEU A 69 -6.17 -4.89 3.97
N LYS A 70 -6.57 -5.36 5.15
CA LYS A 70 -5.93 -6.53 5.78
C LYS A 70 -6.38 -7.85 5.15
N GLN A 71 -7.51 -7.86 4.46
CA GLN A 71 -8.17 -9.05 3.91
C GLN A 71 -8.03 -9.11 2.39
N GLU A 72 -8.13 -7.97 1.73
CA GLU A 72 -8.16 -7.84 0.27
C GLU A 72 -6.79 -7.42 -0.28
N LYS A 73 -6.36 -8.06 -1.37
CA LYS A 73 -5.13 -7.68 -2.08
C LYS A 73 -5.26 -6.37 -2.86
N SER A 74 -6.46 -5.90 -3.13
CA SER A 74 -6.65 -4.61 -3.82
C SER A 74 -7.95 -3.94 -3.44
N LEU A 75 -7.89 -2.67 -3.08
CA LEU A 75 -9.02 -1.87 -2.63
C LEU A 75 -9.03 -0.50 -3.31
N ILE A 76 -10.22 -0.05 -3.70
CA ILE A 76 -10.45 1.35 -4.07
C ILE A 76 -10.82 2.11 -2.80
N VAL A 77 -9.94 2.99 -2.36
CA VAL A 77 -10.10 3.79 -1.15
C VAL A 77 -10.73 5.14 -1.50
N GLY A 78 -11.84 5.47 -0.85
CA GLY A 78 -12.54 6.74 -1.03
C GLY A 78 -12.94 7.08 -2.47
N ARG A 79 -13.07 6.08 -3.36
CA ARG A 79 -13.27 6.26 -4.83
C ARG A 79 -12.22 7.14 -5.51
N THR A 80 -11.07 7.36 -4.85
CA THR A 80 -10.05 8.31 -5.30
C THR A 80 -8.73 7.62 -5.57
N TYR A 81 -8.40 6.59 -4.79
CA TYR A 81 -7.13 5.87 -4.92
C TYR A 81 -7.36 4.37 -5.01
N VAL A 82 -6.47 3.68 -5.71
CA VAL A 82 -6.36 2.22 -5.69
C VAL A 82 -5.12 1.87 -4.90
N VAL A 83 -5.29 1.01 -3.90
CA VAL A 83 -4.20 0.38 -3.17
C VAL A 83 -4.18 -1.08 -3.58
N THR A 84 -3.06 -1.58 -4.09
CA THR A 84 -2.87 -2.99 -4.42
C THR A 84 -1.65 -3.53 -3.70
N ILE A 85 -1.86 -4.53 -2.86
CA ILE A 85 -0.87 -5.25 -2.08
C ILE A 85 -0.58 -6.56 -2.81
N GLU A 86 0.61 -6.67 -3.39
CA GLU A 86 1.11 -7.93 -3.92
C GLU A 86 2.10 -8.57 -2.94
N ASP A 87 2.76 -9.66 -3.33
CA ASP A 87 3.67 -10.39 -2.43
C ASP A 87 4.88 -9.54 -1.98
N ASN A 88 5.52 -8.83 -2.90
CA ASN A 88 6.76 -8.09 -2.61
C ASN A 88 6.57 -6.59 -2.47
N TYR A 89 5.58 -6.01 -3.16
CA TYR A 89 5.38 -4.58 -3.24
C TYR A 89 3.92 -4.22 -3.02
N THR A 90 3.71 -3.05 -2.45
CA THR A 90 2.42 -2.38 -2.40
C THR A 90 2.45 -1.18 -3.31
N TYR A 91 1.37 -0.98 -4.07
CA TYR A 91 1.20 0.11 -5.03
C TYR A 91 0.01 0.98 -4.62
N ILE A 92 0.16 2.29 -4.76
CA ILE A 92 -0.89 3.29 -4.54
C ILE A 92 -0.92 4.22 -5.75
N ILE A 93 -2.07 4.30 -6.41
CA ILE A 93 -2.29 5.14 -7.61
C ILE A 93 -3.65 5.84 -7.54
N PRO A 94 -3.86 6.93 -8.29
CA PRO A 94 -5.18 7.47 -8.52
C PRO A 94 -6.11 6.43 -9.15
N TYR A 95 -7.36 6.41 -8.71
CA TYR A 95 -8.40 5.59 -9.32
C TYR A 95 -8.92 6.27 -10.58
N ILE A 96 -8.71 5.62 -11.72
CA ILE A 96 -9.29 6.02 -13.00
C ILE A 96 -10.15 4.85 -13.49
N ALA A 97 -11.41 5.14 -13.81
CA ALA A 97 -12.34 4.15 -14.33
C ALA A 97 -11.83 3.55 -15.66
N GLU A 98 -12.09 2.26 -15.87
CA GLU A 98 -11.64 1.51 -17.04
C GLU A 98 -12.51 1.80 -18.29
N GLU A 99 -12.72 3.07 -18.63
CA GLU A 99 -13.52 3.46 -19.79
C GLU A 99 -12.67 3.40 -21.08
N SER A 100 -13.15 2.67 -22.09
CA SER A 100 -12.58 2.64 -23.46
C SER A 100 -11.10 2.22 -23.59
N MET A 101 -10.61 1.33 -22.72
CA MET A 101 -9.24 0.82 -22.81
C MET A 101 -9.06 -0.19 -23.96
N LYS A 102 -7.96 -0.04 -24.72
CA LYS A 102 -7.61 -0.92 -25.86
C LYS A 102 -7.51 -2.38 -25.42
N LYS A 103 -8.06 -3.29 -26.23
CA LYS A 103 -8.06 -4.73 -25.96
C LYS A 103 -6.64 -5.29 -25.79
N GLU A 104 -5.69 -4.81 -26.59
CA GLU A 104 -4.28 -5.22 -26.55
C GLU A 104 -3.64 -4.93 -25.19
N PHE A 105 -3.84 -3.73 -24.64
CA PHE A 105 -3.30 -3.35 -23.34
C PHE A 105 -3.95 -4.14 -22.19
N LYS A 106 -5.27 -4.40 -22.26
CA LYS A 106 -5.94 -5.28 -21.28
C LYS A 106 -5.29 -6.64 -21.22
N GLU A 107 -4.95 -7.20 -22.38
CA GLU A 107 -4.33 -8.51 -22.47
C GLU A 107 -2.89 -8.52 -21.95
N GLU A 108 -2.11 -7.48 -22.29
CA GLU A 108 -0.78 -7.30 -21.74
C GLU A 108 -0.80 -7.23 -20.20
N CYS A 109 -1.73 -6.45 -19.63
CA CYS A 109 -1.92 -6.40 -18.18
C CYS A 109 -2.32 -7.75 -17.58
N ARG A 110 -3.11 -8.58 -18.28
CA ARG A 110 -3.48 -9.93 -17.81
C ARG A 110 -2.28 -10.86 -17.76
N ILE A 111 -1.46 -10.86 -18.81
CA ILE A 111 -0.21 -11.64 -18.87
C ILE A 111 0.71 -11.25 -17.71
N GLN A 112 0.80 -9.96 -17.41
CA GLN A 112 1.58 -9.41 -16.29
C GLN A 112 0.88 -9.53 -14.92
N LYS A 113 -0.32 -10.13 -14.86
CA LYS A 113 -1.13 -10.26 -13.64
C LYS A 113 -1.32 -8.93 -12.90
N ILE A 114 -1.51 -7.84 -13.63
CA ILE A 114 -1.82 -6.53 -13.07
C ILE A 114 -3.31 -6.48 -12.70
N ASP A 115 -3.58 -6.03 -11.47
CA ASP A 115 -4.94 -5.91 -10.93
C ASP A 115 -5.82 -5.03 -11.85
N PRO A 116 -7.05 -5.45 -12.18
CA PRO A 116 -7.96 -4.67 -13.03
C PRO A 116 -8.18 -3.22 -12.60
N LYS A 117 -8.24 -2.95 -11.29
CA LYS A 117 -8.49 -1.60 -10.75
C LYS A 117 -7.35 -0.65 -11.07
N MET A 118 -6.13 -1.16 -11.27
CA MET A 118 -4.97 -0.33 -11.60
C MET A 118 -4.92 0.08 -13.07
N ARG A 119 -5.53 -0.70 -13.95
CA ARG A 119 -5.29 -0.62 -15.40
C ARG A 119 -5.75 0.70 -16.01
N GLY A 120 -6.83 1.30 -15.51
CA GLY A 120 -7.32 2.59 -15.99
C GLY A 120 -6.27 3.70 -15.88
N TYR A 121 -5.58 3.77 -14.75
CA TYR A 121 -4.48 4.73 -14.56
C TYR A 121 -3.26 4.36 -15.40
N LEU A 122 -2.87 3.09 -15.41
CA LEU A 122 -1.67 2.63 -16.13
C LEU A 122 -1.77 2.78 -17.64
N ALA A 123 -2.98 2.74 -18.21
CA ALA A 123 -3.20 2.95 -19.64
C ALA A 123 -2.87 4.38 -20.09
N THR A 124 -2.91 5.35 -19.19
CA THR A 124 -2.63 6.78 -19.46
C THR A 124 -1.25 7.21 -18.98
N HIS A 125 -0.59 6.40 -18.15
CA HIS A 125 0.71 6.70 -17.52
C HIS A 125 1.75 5.62 -17.86
N PRO A 126 2.38 5.69 -19.06
CA PRO A 126 3.27 4.64 -19.54
C PRO A 126 4.49 4.43 -18.65
N LYS A 127 5.06 5.49 -18.04
CA LYS A 127 6.21 5.37 -17.14
C LYS A 127 5.85 4.60 -15.86
N ALA A 128 4.67 4.86 -15.29
CA ALA A 128 4.16 4.11 -14.14
C ALA A 128 3.92 2.63 -14.48
N TYR A 129 3.40 2.35 -15.68
CA TYR A 129 3.25 1.00 -16.19
C TYR A 129 4.60 0.29 -16.34
N GLU A 130 5.59 0.93 -16.95
CA GLU A 130 6.95 0.40 -17.09
C GLU A 130 7.61 0.13 -15.73
N ALA A 131 7.40 1.01 -14.74
CA ALA A 131 7.89 0.81 -13.39
C ALA A 131 7.32 -0.47 -12.75
N ILE A 132 5.98 -0.67 -12.81
CA ILE A 132 5.34 -1.89 -12.28
C ILE A 132 5.84 -3.12 -13.03
N ARG A 133 5.94 -3.06 -14.37
CA ARG A 133 6.46 -4.17 -15.17
C ARG A 133 7.87 -4.55 -14.72
N ARG A 134 8.76 -3.57 -14.55
CA ARG A 134 10.13 -3.79 -14.08
C ARG A 134 10.17 -4.40 -12.67
N LEU A 135 9.31 -3.95 -11.77
CA LEU A 135 9.21 -4.50 -10.40
C LEU A 135 8.67 -5.93 -10.39
N LYS A 136 7.79 -6.29 -11.32
CA LYS A 136 7.27 -7.66 -11.49
C LYS A 136 8.28 -8.61 -12.14
N ASP A 137 9.11 -8.12 -13.07
CA ASP A 137 10.22 -8.88 -13.67
C ASP A 137 11.45 -8.97 -12.74
N ALA A 138 11.56 -8.10 -11.73
CA ALA A 138 12.69 -8.11 -10.82
C ALA A 138 12.71 -9.37 -9.93
N PRO A 139 13.90 -9.98 -9.71
CA PRO A 139 14.03 -11.04 -8.72
C PRO A 139 13.63 -10.50 -7.35
N ARG A 140 13.02 -11.37 -6.52
CA ARG A 140 12.56 -10.98 -5.18
C ARG A 140 13.70 -10.27 -4.45
N PRO A 141 13.49 -9.08 -3.87
CA PRO A 141 14.52 -8.46 -3.05
C PRO A 141 14.94 -9.44 -1.96
N LEU A 142 16.24 -9.73 -1.89
CA LEU A 142 16.81 -10.61 -0.87
C LEU A 142 16.54 -9.98 0.49
N ARG A 143 15.55 -10.50 1.22
CA ARG A 143 15.36 -10.16 2.62
C ARG A 143 16.45 -10.89 3.40
N TYR A 144 17.38 -10.13 3.97
CA TYR A 144 18.24 -10.67 5.02
C TYR A 144 17.38 -10.77 6.29
N ASP A 145 17.24 -12.00 6.80
CA ASP A 145 16.52 -12.32 8.04
C ASP A 145 17.10 -11.58 9.25
#